data_AF-A0A239QJM7-F1
#
_entry.id   AF-A0A239QJM7-F1
#
_cell.length_a   1.000
_cell.length_b   1.000
_cell.length_c   1.000
_cell.angle_alpha   90.00
_cell.angle_beta   90.00
_cell.angle_gamma   90.00
#
_symmetry.space_group_name_H-M   'P 1'
#
loop_
_entity.id
_entity.type
_entity.pdbx_description
1 polymer ?
#
loop_
_entity_poly.entity_id
_entity_poly.type
_entity_poly.pdbx_seq_one_letter_code
_entity_poly.pdbx_strand_id
1 'polypeptide(L)' 'MRCSCKQCGTYMIQAESDHLGCICPDCGYRCNDCLGTNTVVSRERLKDLAFDPRFDPENIAASFDEDPEDAEWFDDRP' A
#
# COMPACT_ATOMS: atom_id res chain seq x y z
N MET A 1 8.03 1.51 -10.98
CA MET A 1 6.72 0.90 -10.63
C MET A 1 5.64 1.51 -11.50
N ARG A 2 4.55 0.78 -11.79
CA ARG A 2 3.36 1.30 -12.50
C ARG A 2 2.18 1.18 -11.55
N CYS A 3 1.49 2.28 -11.25
CA CYS A 3 0.39 2.31 -10.29
C CYS A 3 -0.92 2.67 -11.00
N SER A 4 -2.02 2.06 -10.58
CA SER A 4 -3.39 2.52 -10.83
C SER A 4 -3.86 3.39 -9.65
N CYS A 5 -4.68 4.39 -9.94
CA CYS A 5 -5.22 5.29 -8.91
C CYS A 5 -6.20 4.54 -8.00
N LYS A 6 -5.99 4.60 -6.67
CA LYS A 6 -6.92 3.99 -5.70
C LYS A 6 -8.29 4.66 -5.63
N GLN A 7 -8.45 5.85 -6.21
CA GLN A 7 -9.71 6.60 -6.21
C GLN A 7 -10.54 6.35 -7.47
N CYS A 8 -9.91 6.22 -8.64
CA CYS A 8 -10.61 6.15 -9.93
C CYS A 8 -10.07 5.11 -10.92
N GLY A 9 -9.08 4.31 -10.53
CA GLY A 9 -8.48 3.26 -11.37
C GLY A 9 -7.54 3.75 -12.47
N THR A 10 -7.54 5.06 -12.81
CA THR A 10 -6.71 5.63 -13.87
C THR A 10 -5.22 5.35 -13.66
N TYR A 11 -4.52 5.04 -14.75
CA TYR A 11 -3.08 4.87 -14.76
C TYR A 11 -2.37 6.14 -14.25
N MET A 12 -1.51 5.98 -13.25
CA MET A 12 -0.82 7.10 -12.61
C MET A 12 0.57 7.33 -13.22
N ILE A 13 0.97 8.60 -13.26
CA ILE A 13 2.27 9.02 -13.78
C ILE A 13 3.21 9.26 -12.61
N GLN A 14 4.45 8.77 -12.70
CA GLN A 14 5.44 9.03 -11.66
C GLN A 14 5.95 10.47 -11.78
N ALA A 15 5.84 11.21 -10.69
CA ALA A 15 6.32 12.58 -10.57
C ALA A 15 7.69 12.60 -9.88
N GLU A 16 8.69 13.12 -10.59
CA GLU A 16 10.07 13.30 -10.12
C GLU A 16 10.32 14.71 -9.56
N SER A 17 9.30 15.34 -8.96
CA SER A 17 9.44 16.65 -8.29
C SER A 17 9.88 16.50 -6.83
N ASP A 18 9.99 17.62 -6.09
CA ASP A 18 10.34 17.66 -4.66
C ASP A 18 9.47 16.73 -3.78
N HIS A 19 8.25 16.43 -4.25
CA HIS A 19 7.39 15.42 -3.67
C HIS A 19 7.35 14.22 -4.61
N LEU A 20 8.25 13.26 -4.40
CA LEU A 20 8.23 11.98 -5.10
C LEU A 20 6.87 11.30 -4.87
N GLY A 21 6.33 10.68 -5.92
CA GLY A 21 5.09 9.93 -5.86
C GLY A 21 4.50 9.69 -7.24
N CYS A 22 3.56 8.76 -7.35
CA CYS A 22 2.69 8.66 -8.53
C CYS A 22 1.53 9.64 -8.37
N ILE A 23 1.17 10.41 -9.40
CA ILE A 23 0.04 11.34 -9.41
C ILE A 23 -1.01 10.86 -10.44
N CYS A 24 -2.27 10.86 -10.02
CA CYS A 24 -3.38 10.61 -10.93
C CYS A 24 -3.66 11.85 -11.79
N PRO A 25 -3.69 11.74 -13.13
CA PRO A 25 -3.97 12.88 -14.01
C PRO A 25 -5.44 13.36 -13.93
N ASP A 26 -6.36 12.50 -13.51
CA ASP A 26 -7.79 12.80 -13.53
C ASP A 26 -8.27 13.44 -12.22
N CYS A 27 -7.86 12.88 -11.07
CA CYS A 27 -8.32 13.33 -9.75
C CYS A 27 -7.23 13.97 -8.87
N GLY A 28 -5.96 13.96 -9.31
CA GLY A 28 -4.86 14.55 -8.56
C GLY A 28 -4.38 13.76 -7.34
N TYR A 29 -4.97 12.59 -7.03
CA TYR A 29 -4.53 11.72 -5.93
C TYR A 29 -3.03 11.37 -6.08
N ARG A 30 -2.30 11.43 -4.96
CA ARG A 30 -0.86 11.10 -4.90
C ARG A 30 -0.63 9.83 -4.09
N CYS A 31 0.13 8.90 -4.66
CA CYS A 31 0.48 7.61 -4.05
C CYS A 31 2.00 7.51 -3.82
N ASN A 32 2.40 7.09 -2.62
CA ASN A 32 3.80 6.88 -2.23
C ASN A 32 4.09 5.45 -1.76
N ASP A 33 3.13 4.55 -1.85
CA ASP A 33 3.19 3.21 -1.23
C ASP A 33 4.39 2.40 -1.74
N CYS A 34 4.71 2.52 -3.03
CA CYS A 34 5.81 1.80 -3.65
C CYS A 34 7.18 2.48 -3.43
N LEU A 35 7.22 3.73 -2.97
CA LEU A 35 8.48 4.47 -2.77
C LEU A 35 9.25 4.01 -1.52
N GLY A 36 8.66 3.12 -0.71
CA GLY A 36 9.17 2.78 0.59
C GLY A 36 9.13 3.98 1.54
N THR A 37 9.31 3.74 2.83
CA THR A 37 9.28 4.81 3.83
C THR A 37 10.55 5.66 3.85
N ASN A 38 11.56 5.32 3.03
CA ASN A 38 12.93 5.86 3.07
C ASN A 38 13.50 5.92 4.51
N THR A 39 13.00 5.06 5.41
CA THR A 39 13.46 4.97 6.79
C THR A 39 14.44 3.83 6.91
N VAL A 40 15.69 4.15 7.19
CA VAL A 40 16.67 3.15 7.66
C VAL A 40 16.36 2.88 9.13
N VAL A 41 15.96 1.66 9.45
CA VAL A 41 15.68 1.24 10.83
C VAL A 41 16.95 0.58 11.38
N SER A 42 17.40 0.99 12.57
CA SER A 42 18.57 0.36 13.21
C SER A 42 18.25 -1.07 13.65
N ARG A 43 19.29 -1.89 13.84
CA ARG A 43 19.13 -3.27 14.28
C ARG A 43 18.39 -3.36 15.62
N GLU A 44 18.69 -2.46 16.54
CA GLU A 44 18.07 -2.40 17.87
C GLU A 44 16.59 -2.08 17.74
N ARG A 45 16.25 -1.09 16.89
CA ARG A 45 14.86 -0.70 16.66
C ARG A 45 14.05 -1.79 15.98
N LEU A 46 14.68 -2.56 15.07
CA LEU A 46 14.05 -3.75 14.49
C LEU A 46 13.77 -4.85 15.53
N LYS A 47 14.63 -5.02 16.53
CA LYS A 47 14.37 -5.99 17.62
C LYS A 47 13.17 -5.60 18.47
N ASP A 48 12.99 -4.31 18.74
CA ASP A 48 11.81 -3.83 19.48
C ASP A 48 10.51 -4.14 18.73
N LEU A 49 10.53 -4.04 17.40
CA LEU A 49 9.37 -4.33 16.54
C LEU A 49 9.03 -5.82 16.52
N ALA A 50 9.98 -6.72 16.77
CA ALA A 50 9.74 -8.16 16.74
C ALA A 50 8.74 -8.64 17.80
N PHE A 51 8.52 -7.85 18.84
CA PHE A 51 7.57 -8.14 19.94
C PHE A 51 6.36 -7.21 19.93
N ASP A 52 6.23 -6.36 18.91
CA ASP A 52 5.05 -5.52 18.77
C ASP A 52 3.86 -6.41 18.35
N PRO A 53 2.75 -6.39 19.12
CA PRO A 53 1.61 -7.27 18.87
C PRO A 53 1.05 -7.20 17.45
N ARG A 54 1.25 -6.08 16.75
CA ARG A 54 0.82 -5.92 15.35
C ARG A 54 1.51 -6.89 14.39
N PHE A 55 2.71 -7.36 14.73
CA PHE A 55 3.45 -8.34 13.95
C PHE A 55 3.33 -9.76 14.49
N ASP A 56 2.45 -9.99 15.47
CA ASP A 56 2.10 -11.35 15.86
C ASP A 56 1.47 -12.08 14.67
N PRO A 57 1.86 -13.34 14.37
CA PRO A 57 1.37 -14.07 13.21
C PRO A 57 -0.17 -14.13 13.11
N GLU A 58 -0.87 -14.22 14.24
CA GLU A 58 -2.34 -14.26 14.28
C GLU A 58 -2.93 -12.90 13.90
N ASN A 59 -2.35 -11.81 14.40
CA ASN A 59 -2.78 -10.44 14.09
C ASN A 59 -2.43 -10.03 12.65
N ILE A 60 -1.28 -10.49 12.13
CA ILE A 60 -0.92 -10.32 10.73
C ILE A 60 -1.95 -11.05 9.84
N ALA A 61 -2.27 -12.32 10.14
CA ALA A 61 -3.23 -13.09 9.36
C ALA A 61 -4.60 -12.40 9.32
N ALA A 62 -5.11 -11.96 10.47
CA ALA A 62 -6.37 -11.24 10.57
C ALA A 62 -6.40 -9.90 9.83
N SER A 63 -5.24 -9.30 9.52
CA SER A 63 -5.17 -8.05 8.76
C SER A 63 -5.29 -8.24 7.24
N PHE A 64 -5.14 -9.47 6.74
CA PHE A 64 -5.35 -9.81 5.32
C PHE A 64 -6.76 -10.33 5.05
N ASP A 65 -7.49 -10.72 6.09
CA ASP A 65 -8.90 -11.03 6.02
C ASP A 65 -9.69 -9.70 5.98
N GLU A 66 -9.54 -8.95 4.89
CA GLU A 66 -10.36 -7.76 4.60
C GLU A 66 -11.60 -8.15 3.77
N ASP A 67 -12.72 -7.59 4.23
CA ASP A 67 -14.02 -7.35 3.61
C ASP A 67 -14.68 -8.43 2.72
N PRO A 68 -15.89 -8.91 3.07
CA PRO A 68 -16.70 -9.72 2.16
C PRO A 68 -17.03 -9.01 0.83
N GLU A 69 -16.82 -7.70 0.71
CA GLU A 69 -17.01 -6.92 -0.52
C GLU A 69 -15.91 -7.18 -1.58
N ASP A 70 -14.69 -7.59 -1.20
CA ASP A 70 -13.61 -7.92 -2.15
C ASP A 70 -13.75 -9.33 -2.76
N ALA A 71 -14.56 -10.20 -2.13
CA ALA A 71 -14.85 -11.55 -2.61
C ALA A 71 -15.81 -11.56 -3.81
N GLU A 72 -16.62 -10.51 -3.98
CA GLU A 72 -17.66 -10.45 -5.01
C GLU A 72 -17.11 -10.17 -6.42
N TRP A 73 -15.83 -9.83 -6.55
CA TRP A 73 -15.22 -9.43 -7.83
C TRP A 73 -14.83 -10.61 -8.74
N PHE A 74 -14.75 -11.84 -8.22
CA PHE A 74 -14.29 -13.01 -9.01
C PHE A 74 -15.39 -13.88 -9.61
N ASP A 75 -16.67 -13.66 -9.28
CA ASP A 75 -17.79 -14.51 -9.74
C ASP A 75 -18.50 -14.01 -11.02
N ASP A 76 -18.13 -12.84 -11.56
CA ASP A 76 -18.78 -12.26 -12.75
C ASP A 76 -17.78 -11.94 -13.88
N ARG A 77 -17.19 -12.97 -14.49
CA ARG A 77 -16.58 -12.83 -15.83
C ARG A 77 -17.03 -13.97 -16.75
N PRO A 78 -17.57 -13.65 -17.95
CA PRO A 78 -18.14 -14.64 -18.88
C PRO A 78 -17.12 -15.62 -19.45
#